data_AF-A0A4S8MWJ5-F1
#
_entry.id   AF-A0A4S8MWJ5-F1
#
_cell.length_a   1.000
_cell.length_b   1.000
_cell.length_c   1.000
_cell.angle_alpha   90.00
_cell.angle_beta   90.00
_cell.angle_gamma   90.00
#
_symmetry.space_group_name_H-M   'P 1'
#
loop_
_entity.id
_entity.type
_entity.pdbx_description
1 polymer ?
#
loop_
_entity_poly.entity_id
_entity_poly.type
_entity_poly.pdbx_seq_one_letter_code
_entity_poly.pdbx_strand_id
1 'polypeptide(L)'
;KDYIKVDTPFDVNRLERLLFTHPNRPFVDSVLHSLREGFWPFYEAEWKDEMSQPSVENYSTDPVDLEAIRAHRDKEVAAGRWSEALPENFCLLPGMKVSPMFVVWQ
;
A
#
# COMPACT_ATOMS: atom_id res chain seq x y z
N LYS A 1 5.69 -10.55 -0.36
CA LYS A 1 6.51 -9.33 -0.17
C LYS A 1 7.22 -8.95 -1.46
N ASP A 2 7.82 -9.93 -2.15
CA ASP A 2 8.58 -9.72 -3.39
C ASP A 2 7.78 -9.10 -4.56
N TYR A 3 6.44 -9.17 -4.52
CA TYR A 3 5.55 -8.55 -5.51
C TYR A 3 5.14 -7.10 -5.19
N ILE A 4 5.45 -6.62 -3.98
CA ILE A 4 5.09 -5.26 -3.53
C ILE A 4 6.38 -4.46 -3.44
N LYS A 5 6.53 -3.48 -4.33
CA LYS A 5 7.66 -2.57 -4.30
C LYS A 5 7.49 -1.58 -3.15
N VAL A 6 8.42 -1.60 -2.20
CA VAL A 6 8.57 -0.54 -1.20
C VAL A 6 9.66 0.40 -1.69
N ASP A 7 9.31 1.66 -1.91
CA ASP A 7 10.23 2.68 -2.36
C ASP A 7 9.99 3.97 -1.58
N THR A 8 11.02 4.78 -1.43
CA THR A 8 10.95 6.05 -0.71
C THR A 8 11.92 7.06 -1.32
N PRO A 9 11.51 8.34 -1.48
CA PRO A 9 12.42 9.38 -1.96
C PRO A 9 13.49 9.76 -0.92
N PHE A 10 13.39 9.24 0.31
CA PHE A 10 14.36 9.54 1.37
C PHE A 10 15.61 8.66 1.26
N ASP A 11 16.79 9.26 1.43
CA ASP A 11 18.01 8.50 1.72
C ASP A 11 17.93 7.98 3.16
N VAL A 12 17.43 6.75 3.30
CA VAL A 12 17.21 6.12 4.61
C VAL A 12 18.52 5.94 5.37
N ASN A 13 19.65 5.71 4.69
CA ASN A 13 20.96 5.60 5.33
C ASN A 13 21.42 6.95 5.90
N ARG A 14 21.13 8.06 5.21
CA ARG A 14 21.40 9.40 5.72
C ARG A 14 20.46 9.77 6.87
N LEU A 15 19.18 9.41 6.77
CA LEU A 15 18.23 9.62 7.85
C LEU A 15 18.65 8.89 9.14
N GLU A 16 19.08 7.63 9.01
CA GLU A 16 19.60 6.82 10.11
C GLU A 16 20.81 7.47 10.80
N ARG A 17 21.75 8.01 10.03
CA ARG A 17 22.90 8.76 10.58
C ARG A 17 22.47 10.05 11.29
N LEU A 18 21.53 10.80 10.72
CA LEU A 18 21.03 12.04 11.32
C LEU A 18 20.29 11.79 12.64
N LEU A 19 19.63 10.63 12.77
CA LEU A 19 18.86 10.26 13.96
C LEU A 19 19.63 9.35 14.91
N PHE A 20 20.93 9.14 14.70
CA PHE A 20 21.73 8.19 15.47
C PHE A 20 21.64 8.42 16.98
N THR A 21 21.69 9.68 17.42
CA THR A 21 21.66 10.07 18.84
C THR A 21 20.25 10.39 19.36
N HIS A 22 19.19 10.14 18.58
CA HIS A 22 17.83 10.46 18.98
C HIS A 22 17.42 9.66 20.24
N PRO A 23 16.84 10.30 21.28
CA PRO A 23 16.57 9.64 22.55
C PRO A 23 15.49 8.54 22.46
N ASN A 24 14.54 8.68 21.52
CA ASN A 24 13.53 7.66 21.26
C ASN A 24 14.00 6.70 20.15
N ARG A 25 15.01 5.87 20.45
CA ARG A 25 15.54 4.86 19.52
C ARG A 25 14.48 3.86 19.02
N PRO A 26 13.59 3.30 19.87
CA PRO A 26 12.60 2.34 19.42
C PRO A 26 11.70 2.88 18.30
N PHE A 27 11.28 4.15 18.40
CA PHE A 27 10.48 4.79 17.35
C PHE A 27 11.28 5.03 16.07
N VAL A 28 12.54 5.50 16.19
CA VAL A 28 13.41 5.71 15.03
C VAL A 28 13.67 4.40 14.29
N ASP A 29 13.99 3.33 15.02
CA ASP A 29 14.25 2.02 14.43
C ASP A 29 13.01 1.47 13.72
N SER A 30 11.82 1.67 14.29
CA SER A 30 10.53 1.33 13.66
C SER A 30 10.29 2.08 12.35
N VAL A 31 10.54 3.40 12.32
CA VAL A 31 10.41 4.20 11.10
C VAL A 31 11.43 3.79 10.04
N LEU A 32 12.70 3.60 10.42
CA LEU A 32 13.76 3.19 9.49
C LEU A 32 13.48 1.81 8.90
N HIS A 33 13.03 0.85 9.71
CA HIS A 33 12.59 -0.46 9.23
C HIS A 33 11.45 -0.31 8.23
N SER A 34 10.44 0.49 8.57
CA SER A 34 9.25 0.65 7.72
C SER A 34 9.54 1.34 6.38
N LEU A 35 10.48 2.29 6.35
CA LEU A 35 10.94 2.93 5.12
C LEU A 35 11.70 1.98 4.18
N ARG A 36 12.28 0.90 4.71
CA ARG A 36 13.01 -0.12 3.93
C ARG A 36 12.11 -1.27 3.52
N GLU A 37 11.28 -1.72 4.45
CA GLU A 37 10.58 -3.00 4.36
C GLU A 37 9.06 -2.86 4.18
N GLY A 38 8.54 -1.63 4.28
CA GLY A 38 7.12 -1.30 4.25
C GLY A 38 6.54 -1.14 5.65
N PHE A 39 5.42 -0.41 5.74
CA PHE A 39 4.75 -0.12 7.01
C PHE A 39 3.78 -1.21 7.47
N TRP A 40 3.60 -2.28 6.69
CA TRP A 40 2.73 -3.38 7.08
C TRP A 40 3.55 -4.46 7.85
N PRO A 41 3.00 -5.02 8.95
CA PRO A 41 1.78 -4.60 9.63
C PRO A 41 2.03 -3.31 10.42
N PHE A 42 1.13 -2.33 10.28
CA PHE A 42 1.27 -1.04 10.97
C PHE A 42 0.80 -1.11 12.43
N TYR A 43 0.06 -2.17 12.78
CA TYR A 43 -0.50 -2.39 14.10
C TYR A 43 -0.86 -3.86 14.29
N GLU A 44 -0.24 -4.51 15.28
CA GLU A 44 -0.59 -5.85 15.74
C GLU A 44 -1.60 -5.73 16.89
N ALA A 45 -2.89 -5.80 16.58
CA ALA A 45 -3.93 -5.97 17.58
C ALA A 45 -5.06 -6.84 17.04
N GLU A 46 -6.00 -7.16 17.91
CA GLU A 46 -7.25 -7.81 17.51
C GLU A 46 -8.08 -6.83 16.68
N TRP A 47 -7.89 -6.87 15.36
CA TRP A 47 -8.82 -6.27 14.43
C TRP A 47 -10.17 -6.95 14.64
N LYS A 48 -11.20 -6.18 15.03
CA LYS A 48 -12.58 -6.65 14.83
C LYS A 48 -12.69 -7.03 13.38
N ASP A 49 -13.31 -8.18 13.11
CA ASP A 49 -13.41 -8.74 11.77
C ASP A 49 -14.15 -7.77 10.83
N GLU A 50 -13.42 -6.84 10.23
CA GLU A 50 -13.96 -5.91 9.23
C GLU A 50 -14.38 -6.67 7.96
N MET A 51 -13.92 -7.92 7.75
CA MET A 51 -14.39 -8.78 6.68
C MET A 51 -15.80 -9.33 6.93
N SER A 52 -16.33 -9.19 8.15
CA SER A 52 -17.73 -9.48 8.46
C SER A 52 -18.68 -8.37 7.99
N GLN A 53 -18.17 -7.21 7.58
CA GLN A 53 -18.99 -6.13 7.03
C GLN A 53 -19.39 -6.50 5.60
N PRO A 54 -20.69 -6.49 5.26
CA PRO A 54 -21.14 -6.79 3.92
C PRO A 54 -20.53 -5.79 2.92
N SER A 55 -20.04 -6.30 1.79
CA SER A 55 -19.61 -5.47 0.68
C SER A 55 -20.78 -4.60 0.23
N VAL A 56 -20.62 -3.28 0.34
CA VAL A 56 -21.61 -2.35 -0.21
C VAL A 56 -21.34 -2.24 -1.70
N GLU A 57 -22.29 -2.66 -2.54
CA GLU A 57 -22.21 -2.53 -4.00
C GLU A 57 -22.48 -1.07 -4.43
N ASN A 58 -21.61 -0.15 -4.02
CA ASN A 58 -21.72 1.28 -4.34
C ASN A 58 -20.79 1.74 -5.47
N TYR A 59 -20.04 0.81 -6.07
CA TYR A 59 -19.14 1.10 -7.18
C TYR A 59 -19.81 0.80 -8.52
N SER A 60 -19.70 1.73 -9.46
CA SER A 60 -20.15 1.50 -10.83
C SER A 60 -19.32 0.39 -11.48
N THR A 61 -20.00 -0.48 -12.22
CA THR A 61 -19.41 -1.54 -13.02
C THR A 61 -19.63 -1.32 -14.50
N ASP A 62 -20.06 -0.10 -14.89
CA ASP A 62 -20.28 0.25 -16.28
C ASP A 62 -18.97 0.09 -17.08
N PRO A 63 -19.04 -0.45 -18.32
CA PRO A 63 -17.84 -0.70 -19.12
C PRO A 63 -16.95 0.54 -19.31
N VAL A 64 -17.55 1.73 -19.39
CA VAL A 64 -16.84 3.01 -19.53
C VAL A 64 -16.01 3.34 -18.28
N ASP A 65 -16.56 3.09 -17.09
CA ASP A 65 -15.87 3.34 -15.82
C ASP A 65 -14.71 2.35 -15.62
N LEU A 66 -14.95 1.07 -15.92
CA LEU A 66 -13.92 0.04 -15.86
C LEU A 66 -12.76 0.33 -16.82
N GLU A 67 -13.07 0.83 -18.03
CA GLU A 67 -12.04 1.19 -19.00
C GLU A 67 -11.23 2.41 -18.56
N ALA A 68 -11.89 3.42 -17.98
CA ALA A 68 -11.20 4.57 -17.39
C ALA A 68 -10.26 4.16 -16.25
N ILE A 69 -10.69 3.24 -15.37
CA ILE A 69 -9.86 2.68 -14.29
C ILE A 69 -8.64 1.96 -14.87
N ARG A 70 -8.83 1.10 -15.88
CA ARG A 70 -7.72 0.37 -16.53
C ARG A 70 -6.74 1.33 -17.20
N ALA A 71 -7.24 2.33 -17.93
CA ALA A 71 -6.40 3.34 -18.56
C ALA A 71 -5.61 4.17 -17.53
N HIS A 72 -6.19 4.46 -16.37
CA HIS A 72 -5.47 5.12 -15.28
C HIS A 72 -4.40 4.21 -14.68
N ARG A 73 -4.74 2.96 -14.35
CA ARG A 73 -3.80 1.93 -13.88
C ARG A 73 -2.58 1.85 -14.79
N ASP A 74 -2.79 1.74 -16.10
CA ASP A 74 -1.70 1.56 -17.05
C ASP A 74 -0.74 2.76 -17.07
N LYS A 75 -1.26 3.99 -16.90
CA LYS A 75 -0.43 5.20 -16.76
C LYS A 75 0.38 5.20 -15.47
N GLU A 76 -0.21 4.78 -14.35
CA GLU A 76 0.45 4.73 -13.04
C GLU A 76 1.54 3.65 -12.98
N VAL A 77 1.27 2.48 -13.57
CA VAL A 77 2.25 1.39 -13.70
C VAL A 77 3.38 1.79 -14.63
N ALA A 78 3.09 2.37 -15.80
CA ALA A 78 4.11 2.84 -16.74
C ALA A 78 5.01 3.93 -16.14
N ALA A 79 4.48 4.74 -15.21
CA ALA A 79 5.25 5.74 -14.49
C ALA A 79 6.00 5.19 -13.26
N GLY A 80 5.93 3.89 -12.99
CA GLY A 80 6.58 3.24 -11.84
C GLY A 80 6.03 3.67 -10.48
N ARG A 81 4.82 4.25 -10.44
CA ARG A 81 4.15 4.66 -9.20
C ARG A 81 3.38 3.51 -8.56
N TRP A 82 2.82 2.62 -9.36
CA TRP A 82 2.12 1.42 -8.89
C TRP A 82 2.93 0.16 -9.19
N SER A 83 2.75 -0.87 -8.37
CA SER A 83 3.27 -2.21 -8.65
C SER A 83 2.52 -2.84 -9.82
N GLU A 84 3.14 -3.86 -10.41
CA GLU A 84 2.44 -4.77 -11.32
C GLU A 84 1.33 -5.54 -10.59
N ALA A 85 0.51 -6.25 -11.36
CA ALA A 85 -0.54 -7.09 -10.81
C ALA A 85 0.06 -8.16 -9.88
N LEU A 86 -0.57 -8.37 -8.74
CA LEU A 86 -0.24 -9.50 -7.87
C LEU A 86 -0.56 -10.81 -8.61
N PRO A 87 0.25 -11.87 -8.43
CA PRO A 87 -0.05 -13.18 -9.01
C PRO A 87 -1.44 -13.69 -8.61
N GLU A 88 -2.08 -14.48 -9.47
CA GLU A 88 -3.41 -15.05 -9.20
C GLU A 88 -3.43 -15.92 -7.94
N ASN A 89 -2.31 -16.57 -7.61
CA ASN A 89 -2.16 -17.40 -6.41
C ASN A 89 -1.66 -16.61 -5.19
N PHE A 90 -1.56 -15.29 -5.27
CA PHE A 90 -1.10 -14.46 -4.17
C PHE A 90 -2.21 -14.31 -3.13
N CYS A 91 -1.92 -14.72 -1.89
CA CYS A 91 -2.81 -14.51 -0.76
C CYS A 91 -2.35 -13.28 0.04
N LEU A 92 -3.25 -12.33 0.25
CA LEU A 92 -3.01 -11.19 1.13
C LEU A 92 -2.76 -11.68 2.55
N LEU A 93 -1.77 -11.07 3.22
CA LEU A 93 -1.52 -11.35 4.62
C LEU A 93 -2.61 -10.70 5.50
N PRO A 94 -2.82 -11.20 6.74
CA PRO A 94 -3.85 -10.65 7.63
C PRO A 94 -3.76 -9.11 7.76
N GLY A 95 -4.89 -8.43 7.53
CA GLY A 95 -4.96 -6.97 7.59
C GLY A 95 -4.46 -6.22 6.34
N MET A 96 -3.89 -6.91 5.34
CA MET A 96 -3.64 -6.29 4.03
C MET A 96 -4.97 -6.10 3.28
N LYS A 97 -5.12 -4.96 2.61
CA LYS A 97 -6.25 -4.63 1.73
C LYS A 97 -5.75 -4.03 0.43
N VAL A 98 -6.42 -4.33 -0.67
CA VAL A 98 -6.22 -3.63 -1.94
C VAL A 98 -7.03 -2.33 -1.89
N SER A 99 -6.43 -1.22 -2.25
CA SER A 99 -7.12 0.07 -2.31
C SER A 99 -8.28 0.01 -3.31
N PRO A 100 -9.51 0.40 -2.93
CA PRO A 100 -10.61 0.46 -3.87
C PRO A 100 -10.34 1.54 -4.92
N MET A 101 -10.72 1.28 -6.17
CA MET A 101 -10.65 2.25 -7.27
C MET A 101 -12.06 2.56 -7.77
N PHE A 102 -12.31 3.84 -8.05
CA PHE A 102 -13.58 4.31 -8.60
C PHE A 102 -13.34 5.53 -9.48
N VAL A 103 -14.29 5.81 -10.36
CA VAL A 103 -14.25 6.98 -11.24
C VAL A 103 -15.13 8.08 -10.67
N VAL A 104 -14.65 9.32 -10.78
CA VAL A 104 -15.45 10.52 -10.53
C VAL A 104 -15.42 11.36 -11.81
N TRP A 105 -16.54 11.43 -12.49
CA TRP A 105 -16.70 12.24 -13.70
C TRP A 105 -16.88 13.71 -13.33
N GLN A 106 -16.26 14.62 -14.11
CA GLN A 106 -16.47 16.07 -14.01
C GLN A 106 -17.46 16.54 -15.07
#